data_AF-X1H2K0-F1
#
_entry.id   AF-X1H2K0-F1
#
_cell.length_a   1.000
_cell.length_b   1.000
_cell.length_c   1.000
_cell.angle_alpha   90.00
_cell.angle_beta   90.00
_cell.angle_gamma   90.00
#
_symmetry.space_group_name_H-M   'P 1'
#
loop_
_entity.id
_entity.type
_entity.pdbx_description
1 polymer ?
#
loop_
_entity_poly.entity_id
_entity_poly.type
_entity_poly.pdbx_seq_one_letter_code
_entity_poly.pdbx_strand_id
1 'polypeptide(L)'
;MPQVNPKILRWARDTAGLDIAEAAQKLGLREKRGVAPEERLAALEAGEVEPSRPLLLKIVKQYRRSLLTFYLSAPPQRGDRGQDFRTLPEDYSETDEALLDALIRDIRARQSLVRAVLEDEEDTAPLPFINSMNQSDGVEALVNGIRKTLQLTLEDFRAEANRNDAFNLLRSHTEEAGVFVLLIGNLGSYHTAIALETFRGFAVADQIAPFVIINDQDSRAAWSFTLVHELAHLWLGETGVSGGTAEGGVERFCNDVAGEFLLPASELSELRL
;
A
#
# COMPACT_ATOMS: atom_id res chain seq x y z
N MET A 1 14.62 -36.29 -8.60
CA MET A 1 14.44 -34.94 -9.18
C MET A 1 13.39 -34.23 -8.34
N PRO A 2 13.52 -32.91 -8.07
CA PRO A 2 12.49 -32.19 -7.33
C PRO A 2 11.16 -32.26 -8.09
N GLN A 3 10.11 -32.71 -7.41
CA GLN A 3 8.75 -32.80 -7.94
C GLN A 3 7.96 -31.55 -7.55
N VAL A 4 7.02 -31.16 -8.41
CA VAL A 4 6.11 -30.05 -8.11
C VAL A 4 5.18 -30.46 -6.98
N ASN A 5 5.01 -29.61 -5.99
CA ASN A 5 4.14 -29.88 -4.86
C ASN A 5 2.68 -29.50 -5.18
N PRO A 6 1.72 -30.45 -5.20
CA PRO A 6 0.32 -30.19 -5.54
C PRO A 6 -0.36 -29.20 -4.59
N LYS A 7 0.04 -29.21 -3.30
CA LYS A 7 -0.47 -28.25 -2.32
C LYS A 7 -0.05 -26.82 -2.65
N ILE A 8 1.13 -26.63 -3.23
CA ILE A 8 1.59 -25.32 -3.69
C ILE A 8 0.84 -24.90 -4.95
N LEU A 9 0.49 -25.83 -5.85
CA LEU A 9 -0.30 -25.50 -7.05
C LEU A 9 -1.66 -24.93 -6.67
N ARG A 10 -2.37 -25.61 -5.76
CA ARG A 10 -3.66 -25.14 -5.23
C ARG A 10 -3.51 -23.81 -4.51
N TRP A 11 -2.58 -23.75 -3.54
CA TRP A 11 -2.31 -22.52 -2.80
C TRP A 11 -1.97 -21.35 -3.72
N ALA A 12 -1.18 -21.56 -4.77
CA ALA A 12 -0.80 -20.51 -5.71
C ALA A 12 -1.98 -20.05 -6.58
N ARG A 13 -2.93 -20.94 -6.91
CA ARG A 13 -4.17 -20.56 -7.58
C ARG A 13 -5.07 -19.74 -6.64
N ASP A 14 -5.31 -20.25 -5.43
CA ASP A 14 -6.18 -19.62 -4.44
C ASP A 14 -5.64 -18.22 -4.08
N THR A 15 -4.35 -18.11 -3.77
CA THR A 15 -3.69 -16.82 -3.44
C THR A 15 -3.40 -15.93 -4.66
N ALA A 16 -3.77 -16.37 -5.87
CA ALA A 16 -3.85 -15.52 -7.05
C ALA A 16 -5.28 -15.04 -7.32
N GLY A 17 -6.22 -15.35 -6.42
CA GLY A 17 -7.63 -14.96 -6.49
C GLY A 17 -8.36 -15.57 -7.68
N LEU A 18 -7.93 -16.74 -8.16
CA LEU A 18 -8.54 -17.40 -9.31
C LEU A 18 -9.38 -18.57 -8.84
N ASP A 19 -10.65 -18.59 -9.24
CA ASP A 19 -11.42 -19.82 -9.15
C ASP A 19 -10.87 -20.87 -10.15
N ILE A 20 -11.32 -22.12 -10.00
CA ILE A 20 -10.79 -23.23 -10.80
C ILE A 20 -11.13 -23.08 -12.30
N ALA A 21 -12.26 -22.47 -12.65
CA ALA A 21 -12.71 -22.29 -14.02
C ALA A 21 -11.92 -21.17 -14.71
N GLU A 22 -11.78 -20.03 -14.05
CA GLU A 22 -10.95 -18.91 -14.49
C GLU A 22 -9.49 -19.33 -14.66
N ALA A 23 -8.94 -20.07 -13.70
CA ALA A 23 -7.58 -20.57 -13.77
C ALA A 23 -7.40 -21.53 -14.95
N ALA A 24 -8.32 -22.48 -15.16
CA ALA A 24 -8.26 -23.40 -16.28
C ALA A 24 -8.31 -22.67 -17.64
N GLN A 25 -9.17 -21.66 -17.75
CA GLN A 25 -9.28 -20.81 -18.92
C GLN A 25 -7.99 -20.00 -19.18
N LYS A 26 -7.46 -19.31 -18.16
CA LYS A 26 -6.25 -18.48 -18.28
C LYS A 26 -5.00 -19.32 -18.56
N LEU A 27 -4.94 -20.56 -18.07
CA LEU A 27 -3.89 -21.51 -18.43
C LEU A 27 -4.03 -22.09 -19.85
N GLY A 28 -5.15 -21.83 -20.51
CA GLY A 28 -5.47 -22.36 -21.83
C GLY A 28 -5.65 -23.87 -21.83
N LEU A 29 -6.15 -24.44 -20.72
CA LEU A 29 -6.55 -25.84 -20.67
C LEU A 29 -7.79 -26.03 -21.54
N ARG A 30 -7.78 -27.10 -22.33
CA ARG A 30 -8.89 -27.51 -23.20
C ARG A 30 -9.41 -28.85 -22.76
N GLU A 31 -10.65 -29.15 -23.10
CA GLU A 31 -11.19 -30.50 -22.94
C GLU A 31 -10.28 -31.50 -23.66
N LYS A 32 -9.99 -32.61 -23.01
CA LYS A 32 -9.16 -33.67 -23.59
C LYS A 32 -9.65 -35.01 -23.10
N ARG A 33 -10.02 -35.89 -24.05
CA ARG A 33 -10.54 -37.24 -23.75
C ARG A 33 -11.80 -37.21 -22.86
N GLY A 34 -12.70 -36.25 -23.08
CA GLY A 34 -13.95 -36.12 -22.32
C GLY A 34 -13.81 -35.56 -20.90
N VAL A 35 -12.62 -35.08 -20.52
CA VAL A 35 -12.37 -34.46 -19.20
C VAL A 35 -12.36 -32.94 -19.36
N ALA A 36 -13.17 -32.27 -18.55
CA ALA A 36 -13.33 -30.82 -18.59
C ALA A 36 -12.04 -30.08 -18.16
N PRO A 37 -11.76 -28.86 -18.64
CA PRO A 37 -10.57 -28.09 -18.27
C PRO A 37 -10.36 -27.93 -16.75
N GLU A 38 -11.44 -27.76 -16.00
CA GLU A 38 -11.48 -27.57 -14.55
C GLU A 38 -11.08 -28.86 -13.82
N GLU A 39 -11.63 -29.99 -14.25
CA GLU A 39 -11.28 -31.31 -13.73
C GLU A 39 -9.82 -31.66 -14.00
N ARG A 40 -9.30 -31.24 -15.16
CA ARG A 40 -7.88 -31.40 -15.48
C ARG A 40 -6.98 -30.58 -14.56
N LEU A 41 -7.41 -29.37 -14.17
CA LEU A 41 -6.67 -28.56 -13.20
C LEU A 41 -6.78 -29.14 -11.79
N ALA A 42 -7.96 -29.62 -11.40
CA ALA A 42 -8.20 -30.30 -10.13
C ALA A 42 -7.28 -31.52 -9.94
N ALA A 43 -7.11 -32.33 -10.99
CA ALA A 43 -6.22 -33.49 -10.95
C ALA A 43 -4.74 -33.12 -10.74
N LEU A 44 -4.29 -31.97 -11.26
CA LEU A 44 -2.95 -31.44 -11.01
C LEU A 44 -2.80 -30.99 -9.54
N GLU A 45 -3.81 -30.31 -9.01
CA GLU A 45 -3.83 -29.82 -7.62
C GLU A 45 -4.01 -30.95 -6.59
N ALA A 46 -4.62 -32.07 -6.98
CA ALA A 46 -4.72 -33.28 -6.19
C ALA A 46 -3.44 -34.12 -6.24
N GLY A 47 -2.53 -33.84 -7.19
CA GLY A 47 -1.30 -34.61 -7.40
C GLY A 47 -1.50 -35.92 -8.14
N GLU A 48 -2.67 -36.12 -8.76
CA GLU A 48 -2.98 -37.29 -9.58
C GLU A 48 -2.21 -37.28 -10.90
N VAL A 49 -1.88 -36.08 -11.38
CA VAL A 49 -1.11 -35.85 -12.61
C VAL A 49 -0.05 -34.79 -12.34
N GLU A 50 1.17 -34.99 -12.83
CA GLU A 50 2.21 -33.96 -12.79
C GLU A 50 2.04 -32.94 -13.92
N PRO A 51 2.23 -31.63 -13.65
CA PRO A 51 2.21 -30.63 -14.70
C PRO A 51 3.42 -30.79 -15.62
N SER A 52 3.20 -30.69 -16.93
CA SER A 52 4.30 -30.59 -17.87
C SER A 52 5.08 -29.29 -17.65
N ARG A 53 6.39 -29.29 -17.93
CA ARG A 53 7.23 -28.09 -17.77
C ARG A 53 6.68 -26.84 -18.49
N PRO A 54 6.16 -26.92 -19.72
CA PRO A 54 5.51 -25.78 -20.36
C PRO A 54 4.26 -25.29 -19.63
N LEU A 55 3.46 -26.19 -19.06
CA LEU A 55 2.28 -25.83 -18.26
C LEU A 55 2.70 -25.18 -16.94
N LEU A 56 3.74 -25.72 -16.28
CA LEU A 56 4.29 -25.14 -15.05
C LEU A 56 4.80 -23.72 -15.27
N LEU A 57 5.46 -23.43 -16.40
CA LEU A 57 5.90 -22.07 -16.73
C LEU A 57 4.71 -21.11 -16.99
N LYS A 58 3.61 -21.61 -17.56
CA LYS A 58 2.37 -20.83 -17.67
C LYS A 58 1.77 -20.56 -16.29
N ILE A 59 1.75 -21.56 -15.42
CA ILE A 59 1.30 -21.45 -14.02
C ILE A 59 2.12 -20.39 -13.27
N VAL A 60 3.45 -20.44 -13.37
CA VAL A 60 4.38 -19.42 -12.83
C VAL A 60 4.00 -18.01 -13.27
N LYS A 61 3.76 -17.83 -14.58
CA LYS A 61 3.39 -16.53 -15.14
C LYS A 61 1.99 -16.09 -14.72
N GLN A 62 1.03 -17.01 -14.72
CA GLN A 62 -0.38 -16.72 -14.49
C GLN A 62 -0.70 -16.48 -13.02
N TYR A 63 -0.06 -17.23 -12.12
CA TYR A 63 -0.23 -17.12 -10.67
C TYR A 63 0.80 -16.17 -10.04
N ARG A 64 1.71 -15.61 -10.85
CA ARG A 64 2.73 -14.64 -10.41
C ARG A 64 3.55 -15.16 -9.23
N ARG A 65 4.00 -16.41 -9.31
CA ARG A 65 4.88 -17.04 -8.31
C ARG A 65 6.18 -17.47 -8.95
N SER A 66 7.29 -17.36 -8.23
CA SER A 66 8.58 -17.86 -8.71
C SER A 66 8.51 -19.36 -9.02
N LEU A 67 9.27 -19.82 -10.02
CA LEU A 67 9.33 -21.26 -10.32
C LEU A 67 9.78 -22.09 -9.10
N LEU A 68 10.70 -21.56 -8.30
CA LEU A 68 11.21 -22.22 -7.10
C LEU A 68 10.12 -22.47 -6.05
N THR A 69 9.11 -21.59 -5.97
CA THR A 69 7.99 -21.71 -5.02
C THR A 69 7.28 -23.06 -5.17
N PHE A 70 7.10 -23.54 -6.41
CA PHE A 70 6.39 -24.79 -6.71
C PHE A 70 7.15 -26.07 -6.29
N TYR A 71 8.41 -25.93 -5.89
CA TYR A 71 9.24 -27.03 -5.39
C TYR A 71 9.44 -26.99 -3.86
N LEU A 72 8.78 -26.06 -3.16
CA LEU A 72 8.79 -26.01 -1.70
C LEU A 72 7.98 -27.18 -1.10
N SER A 73 8.38 -27.63 0.09
CA SER A 73 7.73 -28.73 0.80
C SER A 73 6.35 -28.36 1.38
N ALA A 74 6.11 -27.07 1.64
CA ALA A 74 4.85 -26.52 2.13
C ALA A 74 4.66 -25.07 1.64
N PRO A 75 3.42 -24.56 1.56
CA PRO A 75 3.16 -23.16 1.23
C PRO A 75 4.03 -22.22 2.08
N PRO A 76 4.69 -21.22 1.46
CA PRO A 76 5.46 -20.26 2.24
C PRO A 76 4.50 -19.59 3.24
N GLN A 77 4.96 -19.44 4.48
CA GLN A 77 4.18 -18.76 5.51
C GLN A 77 3.88 -17.33 5.04
N ARG A 78 2.66 -16.84 5.29
CA ARG A 78 2.33 -15.42 5.11
C ARG A 78 3.37 -14.62 5.90
N GLY A 79 4.09 -13.73 5.22
CA GLY A 79 5.10 -12.90 5.88
C GLY A 79 4.41 -12.04 6.92
N ASP A 80 4.92 -12.04 8.15
CA ASP A 80 4.44 -11.13 9.18
C ASP A 80 4.77 -9.69 8.75
N ARG A 81 3.76 -8.83 8.59
CA ARG A 81 3.93 -7.45 8.13
C ARG A 81 4.65 -6.55 9.15
N GLY A 82 5.08 -7.09 10.29
CA GLY A 82 5.30 -6.28 11.49
C GLY A 82 3.94 -5.89 12.08
N GLN A 83 3.90 -5.60 13.38
CA GLN A 83 2.63 -5.30 14.06
C GLN A 83 1.93 -4.05 13.50
N ASP A 84 2.71 -3.13 12.92
CA ASP A 84 2.30 -1.78 12.56
C ASP A 84 1.44 -1.71 11.27
N PHE A 85 1.53 -2.72 10.39
CA PHE A 85 0.80 -2.74 9.10
C PHE A 85 -0.39 -3.72 9.09
N ARG A 86 -0.90 -4.09 10.27
CA ARG A 86 -1.94 -5.14 10.42
C ARG A 86 -3.38 -4.65 10.28
N THR A 87 -3.63 -3.37 10.08
CA THR A 87 -4.98 -2.83 9.91
C THR A 87 -5.47 -3.00 8.48
N LEU A 88 -6.12 -4.14 8.20
CA LEU A 88 -6.99 -4.29 7.04
C LEU A 88 -8.34 -4.86 7.52
N PRO A 89 -9.49 -4.23 7.17
CA PRO A 89 -10.83 -4.83 7.32
C PRO A 89 -11.01 -6.27 6.78
N GLU A 90 -12.08 -6.95 7.22
CA GLU A 90 -12.25 -8.41 7.10
C GLU A 90 -12.67 -8.95 5.71
N ASP A 91 -13.06 -8.08 4.75
CA ASP A 91 -13.75 -8.46 3.50
C ASP A 91 -12.92 -8.32 2.18
N TYR A 92 -11.58 -8.41 2.22
CA TYR A 92 -10.75 -8.12 1.03
C TYR A 92 -10.34 -9.31 0.15
N SER A 93 -10.04 -8.97 -1.11
CA SER A 93 -9.35 -9.80 -2.10
C SER A 93 -7.94 -10.21 -1.62
N GLU A 94 -7.71 -11.51 -1.43
CA GLU A 94 -6.38 -12.06 -1.07
C GLU A 94 -5.27 -11.65 -2.06
N THR A 95 -5.64 -11.34 -3.31
CA THR A 95 -4.70 -10.89 -4.35
C THR A 95 -4.20 -9.47 -4.08
N ASP A 96 -5.11 -8.55 -3.74
CA ASP A 96 -4.74 -7.16 -3.47
C ASP A 96 -3.93 -7.06 -2.18
N GLU A 97 -4.24 -7.90 -1.19
CA GLU A 97 -3.43 -8.07 0.01
C GLU A 97 -1.99 -8.49 -0.35
N ALA A 98 -1.82 -9.52 -1.19
CA ALA A 98 -0.48 -9.97 -1.60
C ALA A 98 0.29 -8.93 -2.43
N LEU A 99 -0.41 -8.11 -3.22
CA LEU A 99 0.18 -7.01 -3.97
C LEU A 99 0.62 -5.87 -3.05
N LEU A 100 -0.21 -5.50 -2.07
CA LEU A 100 0.14 -4.53 -1.02
C LEU A 100 1.35 -5.00 -0.22
N ASP A 101 1.44 -6.28 0.14
CA ASP A 101 2.61 -6.85 0.80
C ASP A 101 3.89 -6.71 -0.01
N ALA A 102 3.81 -6.93 -1.32
CA ALA A 102 4.93 -6.75 -2.21
C ALA A 102 5.33 -5.28 -2.31
N LEU A 103 4.35 -4.36 -2.34
CA LEU A 103 4.59 -2.92 -2.36
C LEU A 103 5.28 -2.47 -1.07
N ILE A 104 4.76 -2.85 0.11
CA ILE A 104 5.37 -2.49 1.40
C ILE A 104 6.82 -2.98 1.49
N ARG A 105 7.10 -4.21 1.04
CA ARG A 105 8.48 -4.74 1.02
C ARG A 105 9.40 -3.97 0.09
N ASP A 106 8.92 -3.61 -1.11
CA ASP A 106 9.68 -2.80 -2.06
C ASP A 106 9.99 -1.41 -1.48
N ILE A 107 9.00 -0.78 -0.87
CA ILE A 107 9.14 0.53 -0.22
C ILE A 107 10.11 0.48 0.96
N ARG A 108 10.02 -0.53 1.84
CA ARG A 108 10.98 -0.69 2.94
C ARG A 108 12.41 -0.86 2.43
N ALA A 109 12.62 -1.60 1.34
CA ALA A 109 13.94 -1.73 0.73
C ALA A 109 14.46 -0.39 0.21
N ARG A 110 13.62 0.40 -0.47
CA ARG A 110 13.98 1.76 -0.92
C ARG A 110 14.30 2.69 0.25
N GLN A 111 13.45 2.68 1.29
CA GLN A 111 13.64 3.49 2.49
C GLN A 111 14.95 3.14 3.19
N SER A 112 15.29 1.86 3.33
CA SER A 112 16.55 1.43 3.95
C SER A 112 17.77 1.91 3.16
N LEU A 113 17.71 1.92 1.82
CA LEU A 113 18.78 2.45 0.98
C LEU A 113 18.92 3.97 1.15
N VAL A 114 17.81 4.71 1.13
CA VAL A 114 17.81 6.16 1.33
C VAL A 114 18.33 6.51 2.72
N ARG A 115 17.85 5.81 3.75
CA ARG A 115 18.30 5.98 5.13
C ARG A 115 19.81 5.78 5.26
N ALA A 116 20.36 4.73 4.66
CA ALA A 116 21.80 4.47 4.68
C ALA A 116 22.60 5.60 4.01
N VAL A 117 22.12 6.14 2.89
CA VAL A 117 22.76 7.28 2.22
C VAL A 117 22.73 8.53 3.10
N LEU A 118 21.60 8.82 3.74
CA LEU A 118 21.48 9.97 4.64
C LEU A 118 22.38 9.79 5.88
N GLU A 119 22.44 8.60 6.48
CA GLU A 119 23.29 8.36 7.66
C GLU A 119 24.80 8.53 7.36
N ASP A 120 25.22 8.38 6.11
CA ASP A 120 26.60 8.62 5.69
C ASP A 120 26.93 10.13 5.52
N GLU A 121 25.93 11.02 5.51
CA GLU A 121 26.13 12.48 5.43
C GLU A 121 26.43 13.07 6.82
N GLU A 122 27.47 13.91 6.92
CA GLU A 122 27.95 14.47 8.20
C GLU A 122 26.92 15.36 8.92
N ASP A 123 25.98 15.95 8.18
CA ASP A 123 24.98 16.90 8.69
C ASP A 123 23.59 16.25 8.92
N THR A 124 23.46 14.93 8.79
CA THR A 124 22.17 14.27 8.97
C THR A 124 21.71 14.33 10.42
N ALA A 125 20.58 14.99 10.64
CA ALA A 125 19.92 15.11 11.93
C ALA A 125 18.53 14.46 11.88
N PRO A 126 18.09 13.81 12.98
CA PRO A 126 16.73 13.33 13.10
C PRO A 126 15.71 14.47 12.91
N LEU A 127 14.69 14.23 12.11
CA LEU A 127 13.59 15.14 11.88
C LEU A 127 12.77 15.26 13.18
N PRO A 128 12.73 16.45 13.80
CA PRO A 128 12.25 16.61 15.18
C PRO A 128 10.72 16.48 15.31
N PHE A 129 9.99 16.50 14.20
CA PHE A 129 8.55 16.41 14.18
C PHE A 129 8.02 14.97 14.12
N ILE A 130 8.87 14.00 13.75
CA ILE A 130 8.48 12.59 13.68
C ILE A 130 8.33 12.03 15.10
N ASN A 131 7.18 11.42 15.40
CA ASN A 131 6.82 10.94 16.75
C ASN A 131 6.95 12.04 17.83
N SER A 132 6.53 13.26 17.50
CA SER A 132 6.66 14.43 18.38
C SER A 132 5.37 14.80 19.10
N MET A 133 4.24 14.23 18.70
CA MET A 133 2.91 14.53 19.22
C MET A 133 2.12 13.24 19.46
N ASN A 134 1.00 13.36 20.16
CA ASN A 134 0.03 12.30 20.40
C ASN A 134 -1.41 12.85 20.27
N GLN A 135 -2.41 11.98 20.26
CA GLN A 135 -3.81 12.38 20.09
C GLN A 135 -4.32 13.38 21.15
N SER A 136 -3.74 13.39 22.36
CA SER A 136 -4.17 14.29 23.43
C SER A 136 -3.70 15.74 23.26
N ASP A 137 -2.72 15.98 22.37
CA ASP A 137 -2.31 17.33 21.99
C ASP A 137 -3.40 18.06 21.18
N GLY A 138 -4.29 17.29 20.53
CA GLY A 138 -5.45 17.80 19.81
C GLY A 138 -5.18 18.13 18.34
N VAL A 139 -6.27 18.19 17.57
CA VAL A 139 -6.26 18.37 16.11
C VAL A 139 -5.61 19.69 15.70
N GLU A 140 -6.00 20.79 16.35
CA GLU A 140 -5.49 22.13 16.05
C GLU A 140 -3.97 22.25 16.26
N ALA A 141 -3.46 21.65 17.35
CA ALA A 141 -2.03 21.66 17.64
C ALA A 141 -1.23 20.93 16.54
N LEU A 142 -1.75 19.78 16.07
CA LEU A 142 -1.10 19.00 15.02
C LEU A 142 -1.16 19.71 13.67
N VAL A 143 -2.32 20.28 13.29
CA VAL A 143 -2.45 21.09 12.07
C VAL A 143 -1.46 22.26 12.06
N ASN A 144 -1.32 22.96 13.18
CA ASN A 144 -0.34 24.03 13.32
C ASN A 144 1.10 23.53 13.24
N GLY A 145 1.37 22.35 13.81
CA GLY A 145 2.65 21.65 13.67
C GLY A 145 3.00 21.37 12.21
N ILE A 146 2.07 20.78 11.45
CA ILE A 146 2.24 20.50 10.02
C ILE A 146 2.46 21.81 9.24
N ARG A 147 1.59 22.81 9.37
CA ARG A 147 1.72 24.09 8.64
C ARG A 147 3.05 24.77 8.90
N LYS A 148 3.50 24.79 10.16
CA LYS A 148 4.77 25.40 10.56
C LYS A 148 5.96 24.65 9.97
N THR A 149 5.96 23.31 10.01
CA THR A 149 7.04 22.50 9.44
C THR A 149 7.09 22.62 7.92
N LEU A 150 5.94 22.56 7.26
CA LEU A 150 5.84 22.69 5.80
C LEU A 150 6.06 24.12 5.32
N GLN A 151 5.97 25.13 6.19
CA GLN A 151 5.99 26.55 5.83
C GLN A 151 4.96 26.88 4.74
N LEU A 152 3.77 26.27 4.84
CA LEU A 152 2.70 26.37 3.86
C LEU A 152 1.44 26.93 4.52
N THR A 153 0.92 28.02 3.99
CA THR A 153 -0.37 28.58 4.44
C THR A 153 -1.54 28.00 3.66
N LEU A 154 -2.74 28.14 4.21
CA LEU A 154 -3.96 27.70 3.52
C LEU A 154 -4.25 28.59 2.30
N GLU A 155 -3.90 29.87 2.40
CA GLU A 155 -3.99 30.85 1.32
C GLU A 155 -3.11 30.45 0.14
N ASP A 156 -1.86 30.06 0.39
CA ASP A 156 -0.94 29.59 -0.66
C ASP A 156 -1.53 28.36 -1.39
N PHE A 157 -1.98 27.36 -0.63
CA PHE A 157 -2.59 26.15 -1.19
C PHE A 157 -3.83 26.44 -2.04
N ARG A 158 -4.66 27.39 -1.62
CA ARG A 158 -5.91 27.77 -2.31
C ARG A 158 -5.71 28.75 -3.46
N ALA A 159 -4.59 29.46 -3.49
CA ALA A 159 -4.25 30.38 -4.57
C ALA A 159 -3.89 29.64 -5.88
N GLU A 160 -3.54 28.36 -5.78
CA GLU A 160 -3.20 27.52 -6.92
C GLU A 160 -4.36 27.37 -7.92
N ALA A 161 -4.01 27.37 -9.20
CA ALA A 161 -4.99 27.45 -10.29
C ALA A 161 -5.92 26.22 -10.37
N ASN A 162 -5.43 25.06 -9.94
CA ASN A 162 -6.21 23.84 -9.89
C ASN A 162 -5.68 22.87 -8.82
N ARG A 163 -6.47 21.81 -8.57
CA ARG A 163 -6.19 20.81 -7.54
C ARG A 163 -4.86 20.07 -7.72
N ASN A 164 -4.39 19.89 -8.97
CA ASN A 164 -3.09 19.24 -9.18
C ASN A 164 -1.94 20.14 -8.74
N ASP A 165 -2.03 21.43 -9.07
CA ASP A 165 -1.00 22.39 -8.71
C ASP A 165 -0.96 22.57 -7.19
N ALA A 166 -2.13 22.63 -6.54
CA ALA A 166 -2.25 22.62 -5.08
C ALA A 166 -1.62 21.37 -4.44
N PHE A 167 -1.87 20.17 -5.00
CA PHE A 167 -1.23 18.94 -4.54
C PHE A 167 0.30 18.96 -4.74
N ASN A 168 0.76 19.42 -5.90
CA ASN A 168 2.19 19.51 -6.20
C ASN A 168 2.91 20.49 -5.26
N LEU A 169 2.27 21.62 -4.94
CA LEU A 169 2.76 22.57 -3.94
C LEU A 169 2.89 21.90 -2.57
N LEU A 170 1.80 21.30 -2.07
CA LEU A 170 1.81 20.58 -0.79
C LEU A 170 2.90 19.49 -0.74
N ARG A 171 3.04 18.73 -1.83
CA ARG A 171 4.07 17.70 -1.97
C ARG A 171 5.47 18.29 -1.95
N SER A 172 5.74 19.38 -2.67
CA SER A 172 7.06 20.04 -2.68
C SER A 172 7.47 20.48 -1.29
N HIS A 173 6.58 21.17 -0.58
CA HIS A 173 6.83 21.61 0.79
C HIS A 173 7.03 20.43 1.76
N THR A 174 6.35 19.31 1.51
CA THR A 174 6.53 18.06 2.27
C THR A 174 7.91 17.43 2.02
N GLU A 175 8.34 17.37 0.76
CA GLU A 175 9.66 16.86 0.37
C GLU A 175 10.79 17.77 0.87
N GLU A 176 10.60 19.09 0.84
CA GLU A 176 11.52 20.09 1.42
C GLU A 176 11.66 19.96 2.94
N ALA A 177 10.61 19.50 3.64
CA ALA A 177 10.66 19.19 5.07
C ALA A 177 11.37 17.86 5.40
N GLY A 178 11.87 17.13 4.39
CA GLY A 178 12.61 15.88 4.55
C GLY A 178 11.76 14.61 4.46
N VAL A 179 10.48 14.69 4.06
CA VAL A 179 9.59 13.53 3.91
C VAL A 179 9.53 13.08 2.45
N PHE A 180 9.83 11.80 2.20
CA PHE A 180 9.79 11.25 0.84
C PHE A 180 8.36 10.89 0.44
N VAL A 181 7.81 11.53 -0.59
CA VAL A 181 6.44 11.28 -1.07
C VAL A 181 6.46 10.49 -2.38
N LEU A 182 5.83 9.31 -2.39
CA LEU A 182 5.76 8.44 -3.56
C LEU A 182 4.31 8.20 -3.98
N LEU A 183 4.01 8.43 -5.25
CA LEU A 183 2.71 8.08 -5.85
C LEU A 183 2.84 6.71 -6.54
N ILE A 184 2.40 5.66 -5.86
CA ILE A 184 2.53 4.28 -6.33
C ILE A 184 1.28 3.48 -5.92
N GLY A 185 0.43 3.16 -6.89
CA GLY A 185 -0.71 2.25 -6.73
C GLY A 185 -0.49 0.85 -7.31
N ASN A 186 0.70 0.56 -7.84
CA ASN A 186 0.99 -0.71 -8.53
C ASN A 186 2.48 -1.10 -8.48
N LEU A 187 2.80 -2.34 -8.89
CA LEU A 187 4.16 -2.88 -8.92
C LEU A 187 4.84 -2.72 -10.31
N GLY A 188 4.70 -1.55 -10.93
CA GLY A 188 5.29 -1.25 -12.25
C GLY A 188 4.49 -1.77 -13.45
N SER A 189 3.24 -2.17 -13.23
CA SER A 189 2.31 -2.60 -14.28
C SER A 189 0.87 -2.32 -13.88
N TYR A 190 0.04 -1.85 -14.83
CA TYR A 190 -1.39 -1.63 -14.61
C TYR A 190 -2.15 -2.91 -14.21
N HIS A 191 -1.62 -4.10 -14.53
CA HIS A 191 -2.19 -5.38 -14.08
C HIS A 191 -1.95 -5.69 -12.60
N THR A 192 -1.15 -4.87 -11.91
CA THR A 192 -0.84 -4.98 -10.48
C THR A 192 -1.36 -3.78 -9.72
N ALA A 193 -2.35 -3.07 -10.27
CA ALA A 193 -3.04 -2.00 -9.58
C ALA A 193 -3.73 -2.54 -8.33
N ILE A 194 -3.46 -1.90 -7.20
CA ILE A 194 -4.03 -2.22 -5.90
C ILE A 194 -5.27 -1.36 -5.72
N ALA A 195 -6.39 -1.99 -5.36
CA ALA A 195 -7.66 -1.32 -5.17
C ALA A 195 -7.60 -0.28 -4.04
N LEU A 196 -8.37 0.81 -4.16
CA LEU A 196 -8.42 1.89 -3.17
C LEU A 196 -9.01 1.43 -1.83
N GLU A 197 -9.85 0.41 -1.88
CA GLU A 197 -10.42 -0.26 -0.73
C GLU A 197 -9.31 -0.99 0.06
N THR A 198 -8.26 -1.45 -0.62
CA THR A 198 -7.11 -2.13 0.01
C THR A 198 -6.11 -1.14 0.59
N PHE A 199 -5.83 -0.04 -0.11
CA PHE A 199 -4.89 0.98 0.36
C PHE A 199 -5.12 2.30 -0.38
N ARG A 200 -5.19 3.40 0.36
CA ARG A 200 -5.18 4.77 -0.17
C ARG A 200 -3.86 5.47 0.11
N GLY A 201 -3.34 5.29 1.31
CA GLY A 201 -2.10 5.87 1.78
C GLY A 201 -1.42 4.95 2.79
N PHE A 202 -0.13 5.12 2.97
CA PHE A 202 0.56 4.60 4.15
C PHE A 202 1.80 5.41 4.47
N ALA A 203 2.11 5.49 5.77
CA ALA A 203 3.27 6.20 6.29
C ALA A 203 4.33 5.24 6.83
N VAL A 204 5.59 5.62 6.70
CA VAL A 204 6.73 5.01 7.40
C VAL A 204 7.34 6.09 8.29
N ALA A 205 7.05 6.00 9.59
CA ALA A 205 7.52 6.96 10.60
C ALA A 205 8.96 6.62 11.03
N ASP A 206 9.93 7.09 10.25
CA ASP A 206 11.35 7.01 10.56
C ASP A 206 11.91 8.44 10.69
N GLN A 207 12.74 8.70 11.72
CA GLN A 207 13.23 10.05 11.98
C GLN A 207 14.32 10.52 11.01
N ILE A 208 14.92 9.62 10.24
CA ILE A 208 15.97 9.93 9.26
C ILE A 208 15.41 9.93 7.84
N ALA A 209 14.61 8.91 7.51
CA ALA A 209 14.04 8.74 6.17
C ALA A 209 12.54 8.38 6.27
N PRO A 210 11.68 9.35 6.63
CA PRO A 210 10.23 9.13 6.66
C PRO A 210 9.66 9.10 5.25
N PHE A 211 8.70 8.22 5.02
CA PHE A 211 8.05 8.05 3.71
C PHE A 211 6.53 8.18 3.84
N VAL A 212 5.92 8.79 2.83
CA VAL A 212 4.47 8.76 2.59
C VAL A 212 4.22 8.19 1.20
N ILE A 213 3.39 7.16 1.15
CA ILE A 213 3.02 6.49 -0.09
C ILE A 213 1.55 6.79 -0.34
N ILE A 214 1.22 7.25 -1.54
CA ILE A 214 -0.13 7.57 -1.97
C ILE A 214 -0.50 6.65 -3.13
N ASN A 215 -1.69 6.06 -3.08
CA ASN A 215 -2.21 5.28 -4.19
C ASN A 215 -2.58 6.21 -5.36
N ASP A 216 -1.83 6.11 -6.45
CA ASP A 216 -2.01 6.93 -7.66
C ASP A 216 -3.27 6.57 -8.47
N GLN A 217 -4.01 5.54 -8.05
CA GLN A 217 -5.32 5.19 -8.60
C GLN A 217 -6.46 6.03 -8.02
N ASP A 218 -6.24 6.78 -6.94
CA ASP A 218 -7.26 7.66 -6.36
C ASP A 218 -7.43 8.92 -7.22
N SER A 219 -8.52 9.64 -6.99
CA SER A 219 -8.72 10.93 -7.63
C SER A 219 -7.64 11.92 -7.19
N ARG A 220 -7.17 12.73 -8.13
CA ARG A 220 -6.23 13.84 -7.85
C ARG A 220 -6.71 14.79 -6.75
N ALA A 221 -8.03 14.90 -6.57
CA ALA A 221 -8.62 15.70 -5.50
C ALA A 221 -8.45 15.06 -4.11
N ALA A 222 -8.37 13.73 -4.03
CA ALA A 222 -8.20 12.99 -2.79
C ALA A 222 -6.74 12.92 -2.33
N TRP A 223 -5.76 13.06 -3.25
CA TRP A 223 -4.34 12.94 -2.90
C TRP A 223 -3.86 13.94 -1.85
N SER A 224 -4.33 15.19 -1.88
CA SER A 224 -3.98 16.17 -0.84
C SER A 224 -4.50 15.75 0.54
N PHE A 225 -5.72 15.22 0.60
CA PHE A 225 -6.29 14.72 1.84
C PHE A 225 -5.49 13.53 2.36
N THR A 226 -5.21 12.54 1.50
CA THR A 226 -4.38 11.39 1.86
C THR A 226 -3.00 11.82 2.34
N LEU A 227 -2.33 12.75 1.64
CA LEU A 227 -1.02 13.23 2.05
C LEU A 227 -1.05 13.83 3.47
N VAL A 228 -1.99 14.72 3.76
CA VAL A 228 -2.10 15.32 5.11
C VAL A 228 -2.45 14.27 6.16
N HIS A 229 -3.31 13.32 5.82
CA HIS A 229 -3.66 12.20 6.70
C HIS A 229 -2.40 11.38 7.07
N GLU A 230 -1.60 10.97 6.09
CA GLU A 230 -0.36 10.23 6.34
C GLU A 230 0.70 11.08 7.06
N LEU A 231 0.74 12.39 6.82
CA LEU A 231 1.58 13.30 7.62
C LEU A 231 1.17 13.32 9.10
N ALA A 232 -0.12 13.24 9.41
CA ALA A 232 -0.58 13.12 10.79
C ALA A 232 -0.03 11.85 11.46
N HIS A 233 -0.03 10.71 10.75
CA HIS A 233 0.59 9.47 11.23
C HIS A 233 2.09 9.65 11.55
N LEU A 234 2.84 10.35 10.69
CA LEU A 234 4.26 10.63 10.95
C LEU A 234 4.47 11.43 12.25
N TRP A 235 3.64 12.42 12.54
CA TRP A 235 3.72 13.20 13.78
C TRP A 235 3.41 12.36 15.02
N LEU A 236 2.47 11.42 14.89
CA LEU A 236 2.11 10.48 15.94
C LEU A 236 3.13 9.34 16.10
N GLY A 237 4.10 9.23 15.18
CA GLY A 237 5.06 8.13 15.16
C GLY A 237 4.47 6.80 14.68
N GLU A 238 3.27 6.84 14.10
CA GLU A 238 2.53 5.67 13.66
C GLU A 238 2.98 5.31 12.23
N THR A 239 3.40 4.05 12.08
CA THR A 239 3.67 3.45 10.77
C THR A 239 2.50 2.52 10.47
N GLY A 240 1.91 2.57 9.27
CA GLY A 240 0.73 1.74 9.01
C GLY A 240 0.07 2.04 7.68
N VAL A 241 -0.78 1.10 7.22
CA VAL A 241 -1.57 1.27 5.99
C VAL A 241 -2.96 1.81 6.29
N SER A 242 -3.35 2.83 5.56
CA SER A 242 -4.69 3.41 5.56
C SER A 242 -5.51 2.80 4.40
N GLY A 243 -6.60 2.08 4.73
CA GLY A 243 -7.51 1.46 3.76
C GLY A 243 -8.83 0.96 4.40
N GLY A 244 -9.97 1.25 3.77
CA GLY A 244 -11.31 0.81 4.22
C GLY A 244 -11.95 1.61 5.37
N THR A 245 -12.95 1.01 6.05
CA THR A 245 -13.58 1.58 7.25
C THR A 245 -12.64 1.43 8.45
N ALA A 246 -11.78 2.43 8.63
CA ALA A 246 -10.83 2.47 9.72
C ALA A 246 -11.54 2.71 11.07
N GLU A 247 -11.79 1.63 11.82
CA GLU A 247 -12.39 1.67 13.15
C GLU A 247 -11.31 1.86 14.23
N GLY A 248 -10.81 3.08 14.39
CA GLY A 248 -9.80 3.41 15.40
C GLY A 248 -9.76 4.89 15.78
N GLY A 249 -9.32 5.18 17.01
CA GLY A 249 -9.17 6.55 17.50
C GLY A 249 -8.13 7.36 16.73
N VAL A 250 -6.99 6.73 16.39
CA VAL A 250 -5.91 7.33 15.59
C VAL A 250 -6.42 7.74 14.21
N GLU A 251 -7.07 6.83 13.50
CA GLU A 251 -7.55 7.01 12.12
C GLU A 251 -8.59 8.13 12.02
N ARG A 252 -9.50 8.19 12.99
CA ARG A 252 -10.44 9.31 13.10
C ARG A 252 -9.71 10.63 13.36
N PHE A 253 -8.73 10.63 14.25
CA PHE A 253 -7.94 11.81 14.54
C PHE A 253 -7.14 12.29 13.32
N CYS A 254 -6.48 11.41 12.57
CA CYS A 254 -5.77 11.74 11.33
C CYS A 254 -6.72 12.29 10.26
N ASN A 255 -7.95 11.74 10.16
CA ASN A 255 -9.00 12.29 9.31
C ASN A 255 -9.44 13.70 9.73
N ASP A 256 -9.64 13.93 11.03
CA ASP A 256 -10.01 15.24 11.57
C ASP A 256 -8.89 16.28 11.32
N VAL A 257 -7.61 15.89 11.44
CA VAL A 257 -6.45 16.72 11.06
C VAL A 257 -6.46 17.06 9.58
N ALA A 258 -6.61 16.08 8.70
CA ALA A 258 -6.63 16.30 7.26
C ALA A 258 -7.80 17.22 6.85
N GLY A 259 -8.97 17.03 7.46
CA GLY A 259 -10.13 17.90 7.30
C GLY A 259 -9.85 19.34 7.74
N GLU A 260 -9.38 19.53 8.97
CA GLU A 260 -9.11 20.85 9.55
C GLU A 260 -7.98 21.59 8.81
N PHE A 261 -6.96 20.88 8.32
CA PHE A 261 -5.88 21.47 7.56
C PHE A 261 -6.36 22.10 6.24
N LEU A 262 -7.20 21.37 5.49
CA LEU A 262 -7.67 21.75 4.15
C LEU A 262 -8.93 22.64 4.17
N LEU A 263 -9.80 22.44 5.17
CA LEU A 263 -11.06 23.15 5.35
C LEU A 263 -11.31 23.41 6.85
N PRO A 264 -10.73 24.49 7.41
CA PRO A 264 -10.87 24.81 8.82
C PRO A 264 -12.33 24.96 9.26
N ALA A 265 -12.67 24.41 10.43
CA ALA A 265 -14.03 24.49 10.97
C ALA A 265 -14.49 25.94 11.23
N SER A 266 -13.55 26.87 11.48
CA SER A 266 -13.83 28.30 11.64
C SER A 266 -14.55 28.88 10.41
N GLU A 267 -14.12 28.52 9.20
CA GLU A 267 -14.73 29.01 7.95
C GLU A 267 -16.12 28.41 7.71
N LEU A 268 -16.37 27.17 8.16
CA LEU A 268 -17.69 26.55 8.06
C LEU A 268 -18.73 27.27 8.93
N SER A 269 -18.31 27.87 10.04
CA SER A 269 -19.19 28.64 10.91
C SER A 269 -19.62 29.99 10.30
N GLU A 270 -18.79 30.55 9.41
CA GLU A 270 -19.07 31.77 8.64
C GLU A 270 -20.02 31.51 7.45
N LEU A 271 -20.16 30.24 7.03
CA LEU A 271 -21.04 29.80 5.94
C LEU A 271 -22.47 29.44 6.38
N ARG A 272 -22.84 29.69 7.65
CA ARG A 272 -24.24 29.53 8.11
C ARG A 272 -25.15 30.53 7.39
N LEU A 273 -25.77 30.06 6.31
CA LEU A 273 -26.96 30.63 5.65
C LEU A 273 -28.15 30.69 6.62
#